data_AF-A0A6N7Y1X0-F1
#
_entry.id   AF-A0A6N7Y1X0-F1
#
_cell.length_a   1.000
_cell.length_b   1.000
_cell.length_c   1.000
_cell.angle_alpha   90.00
_cell.angle_beta   90.00
_cell.angle_gamma   90.00
#
_symmetry.space_group_name_H-M   'P 1'
#
loop_
_entity.id
_entity.type
_entity.pdbx_description
1 polymer ?
#
loop_
_entity_poly.entity_id
_entity_poly.type
_entity_poly.pdbx_seq_one_letter_code
_entity_poly.pdbx_strand_id
1 'polypeptide(L)'
;MFDISDRIEPLELSDVFYRLEELLEQDQFELIFPEYKHKHEFQKQQDISLVYLMNDAVESFLVFHNATMTGEYQKEYEGEILAVLDKKEEQYVLVVHQGDSVVTLFFDTLLQKNNLYNYGDVGHFWVKGYEYLRVLEYRLAILRDKCDYLDESCSTPEERRLASLVEFPPLNYCCYPAVPEKYIVPRENPWQPTEKAINLMLEIAKEAEDKTFIRLLSYYKKNSSTMMSRWIAYMLHRKNHIKIVNILTKRLQKAASIYPNRSFGTKNDIKIQKILQKAEKRKQELKEAGIKADIIREEPFVEAKDSVQYKIYIMKWKTQHGNYHTKIEEITI
;
A
#
# COMPACT_ATOMS: atom_id res chain seq x y z
N MET A 1 22.10 13.44 -10.18
CA MET A 1 21.77 13.23 -11.60
C MET A 1 22.21 11.82 -11.95
N PHE A 2 21.24 10.93 -12.13
CA PHE A 2 21.50 9.59 -12.62
C PHE A 2 21.78 9.67 -14.12
N ASP A 3 22.81 8.98 -14.59
CA ASP A 3 23.16 8.91 -16.01
C ASP A 3 23.26 7.43 -16.38
N ILE A 4 22.23 6.93 -17.07
CA ILE A 4 22.34 5.71 -17.85
C ILE A 4 23.23 6.07 -19.03
N SER A 5 24.54 5.83 -18.88
CA SER A 5 25.51 6.26 -19.89
C SER A 5 25.10 5.83 -21.31
N ASP A 6 25.52 6.61 -22.32
CA ASP A 6 25.37 6.35 -23.78
C ASP A 6 25.93 4.97 -24.25
N ARG A 7 26.39 4.12 -23.32
CA ARG A 7 27.02 2.80 -23.56
C ARG A 7 26.09 1.62 -23.31
N ILE A 8 24.89 1.85 -22.78
CA ILE A 8 23.84 0.83 -22.73
C ILE A 8 22.95 1.06 -23.96
N GLU A 9 22.96 0.12 -24.91
CA GLU A 9 22.14 0.27 -26.12
C GLU A 9 20.67 0.51 -25.73
N PRO A 10 20.00 1.56 -26.24
CA PRO A 10 18.62 1.91 -25.88
C PRO A 10 17.57 0.80 -26.12
N LEU A 11 17.95 -0.28 -26.83
CA LEU A 11 17.11 -1.44 -27.09
C LEU A 11 17.17 -2.53 -26.00
N GLU A 12 18.07 -2.45 -25.01
CA GLU A 12 18.25 -3.49 -23.97
C GLU A 12 17.66 -3.15 -22.59
N LEU A 13 17.22 -1.92 -22.34
CA LEU A 13 16.68 -1.53 -21.03
C LEU A 13 15.24 -2.05 -20.88
N SER A 14 15.09 -3.16 -20.16
CA SER A 14 13.79 -3.65 -19.71
C SER A 14 13.11 -2.65 -18.77
N ASP A 15 11.79 -2.73 -18.62
CA ASP A 15 11.01 -1.92 -17.67
C ASP A 15 11.59 -1.91 -16.24
N VAL A 16 12.33 -2.95 -15.87
CA VAL A 16 12.98 -3.09 -14.55
C VAL A 16 14.13 -2.10 -14.35
N PHE A 17 14.87 -1.75 -15.41
CA PHE A 17 15.95 -0.76 -15.30
C PHE A 17 15.42 0.68 -15.22
N TYR A 18 14.30 0.99 -15.88
CA TYR A 18 13.62 2.28 -15.70
C TYR A 18 13.11 2.45 -14.26
N ARG A 19 12.66 1.37 -13.63
CA ARG A 19 12.28 1.38 -12.20
C ARG A 19 13.49 1.63 -11.28
N LEU A 20 14.66 1.12 -11.64
CA LEU A 20 15.90 1.39 -10.92
C LEU A 20 16.28 2.88 -11.05
N GLU A 21 16.21 3.43 -12.26
CA GLU A 21 16.42 4.85 -12.51
C GLU A 21 15.47 5.72 -11.68
N GLU A 22 14.17 5.43 -11.70
CA GLU A 22 13.16 6.17 -10.95
C GLU A 22 13.47 6.19 -9.44
N LEU A 23 13.84 5.05 -8.85
CA LEU A 23 14.24 5.00 -7.44
C LEU A 23 15.45 5.87 -7.16
N LEU A 24 16.46 5.81 -8.04
CA LEU A 24 17.71 6.52 -7.86
C LEU A 24 17.55 8.03 -8.01
N GLU A 25 16.67 8.48 -8.91
CA GLU A 25 16.29 9.89 -9.04
C GLU A 25 15.52 10.43 -7.83
N GLN A 26 14.85 9.55 -7.07
CA GLN A 26 14.11 9.89 -5.85
C GLN A 26 14.95 9.69 -4.58
N ASP A 27 16.27 9.53 -4.73
CA ASP A 27 17.22 9.27 -3.66
C ASP A 27 16.88 8.02 -2.80
N GLN A 28 16.14 7.06 -3.38
CA GLN A 28 15.73 5.82 -2.71
C GLN A 28 16.73 4.69 -2.99
N PHE A 29 17.47 4.27 -1.96
CA PHE A 29 18.45 3.19 -2.07
C PHE A 29 18.52 2.29 -0.82
N GLU A 30 17.43 1.58 -0.53
CA GLU A 30 17.37 0.63 0.59
C GLU A 30 17.65 -0.82 0.13
N LEU A 31 18.86 -1.31 0.45
CA LEU A 31 19.27 -2.68 0.13
C LEU A 31 18.88 -3.67 1.24
N ILE A 32 18.33 -4.81 0.80
CA ILE A 32 18.02 -5.98 1.61
C ILE A 32 18.98 -7.10 1.23
N PHE A 33 19.66 -7.64 2.23
CA PHE A 33 20.62 -8.73 2.08
C PHE A 33 20.01 -10.06 2.54
N PRO A 34 20.44 -11.21 1.96
CA PRO A 34 19.99 -12.51 2.41
C PRO A 34 20.31 -12.76 3.89
N GLU A 35 19.36 -13.30 4.67
CA GLU A 35 19.47 -13.52 6.12
C GLU A 35 20.70 -14.36 6.57
N TYR A 36 21.28 -15.15 5.66
CA TYR A 36 22.35 -16.10 5.98
C TYR A 36 23.77 -15.52 6.02
N LYS A 37 23.98 -14.22 5.80
CA LYS A 37 25.32 -13.61 5.89
C LYS A 37 25.31 -12.31 6.68
N HIS A 38 25.19 -12.45 8.00
CA HIS A 38 25.65 -11.40 8.90
C HIS A 38 27.18 -11.32 8.85
N LYS A 39 27.68 -10.11 8.57
CA LYS A 39 29.02 -9.57 8.88
C LYS A 39 30.14 -9.93 7.89
N HIS A 40 30.47 -8.93 7.08
CA HIS A 40 31.81 -8.60 6.56
C HIS A 40 32.46 -9.52 5.51
N GLU A 41 31.74 -10.46 4.89
CA GLU A 41 32.26 -11.21 3.73
C GLU A 41 31.31 -11.13 2.52
N PHE A 42 31.33 -9.99 1.82
CA PHE A 42 30.67 -9.84 0.51
C PHE A 42 31.46 -10.48 -0.64
N GLN A 43 32.40 -11.39 -0.34
CA GLN A 43 33.32 -11.98 -1.32
C GLN A 43 32.69 -13.07 -2.20
N LYS A 44 31.39 -13.39 -2.03
CA LYS A 44 30.69 -14.39 -2.84
C LYS A 44 29.46 -13.78 -3.47
N GLN A 45 29.31 -14.03 -4.77
CA GLN A 45 28.12 -13.70 -5.54
C GLN A 45 26.83 -14.18 -4.83
N GLN A 46 25.84 -13.30 -4.80
CA GLN A 46 24.53 -13.55 -4.17
C GLN A 46 23.49 -12.58 -4.71
N ASP A 47 22.22 -12.92 -4.55
CA ASP A 47 21.16 -11.96 -4.85
C ASP A 47 21.11 -10.86 -3.79
N ILE A 48 21.07 -9.62 -4.24
CA ILE A 48 20.88 -8.43 -3.40
C ILE A 48 19.59 -7.77 -3.89
N SER A 49 18.69 -7.45 -2.96
CA SER A 49 17.41 -6.82 -3.29
C SER A 49 17.45 -5.33 -2.95
N LEU A 50 16.87 -4.50 -3.80
CA LEU A 50 16.56 -3.09 -3.54
C LEU A 50 15.05 -2.96 -3.37
N VAL A 51 14.61 -2.29 -2.30
CA VAL A 51 13.19 -1.99 -2.07
C VAL A 51 12.67 -1.12 -3.20
N TYR A 52 11.60 -1.57 -3.88
CA TYR A 52 10.94 -0.79 -4.93
C TYR A 52 9.58 -0.25 -4.47
N LEU A 53 8.70 -1.13 -3.97
CA LEU A 53 7.41 -0.72 -3.41
C LEU A 53 7.09 -1.57 -2.19
N MET A 54 6.83 -0.92 -1.06
CA MET A 54 6.45 -1.59 0.17
C MET A 54 5.24 -0.95 0.82
N ASN A 55 4.13 -1.69 0.81
CA ASN A 55 2.91 -1.35 1.53
C ASN A 55 2.16 -2.62 1.94
N ASP A 56 1.00 -2.48 2.58
CA ASP A 56 0.25 -3.63 3.10
C ASP A 56 -0.36 -4.56 2.04
N ALA A 57 -0.37 -4.15 0.77
CA ALA A 57 -0.78 -4.99 -0.35
C ALA A 57 0.42 -5.66 -1.06
N VAL A 58 1.63 -5.11 -0.94
CA VAL A 58 2.79 -5.49 -1.76
C VAL A 58 4.12 -5.31 -1.02
N GLU A 59 5.01 -6.29 -1.18
CA GLU A 59 6.46 -6.12 -1.01
C GLU A 59 7.15 -6.45 -2.34
N SER A 60 7.63 -5.42 -3.04
CA SER A 60 8.26 -5.51 -4.37
C SER A 60 9.72 -5.06 -4.30
N PHE A 61 10.59 -5.81 -4.99
CA PHE A 61 12.03 -5.61 -4.98
C PHE A 61 12.60 -5.65 -6.40
N LEU A 62 13.61 -4.82 -6.65
CA LEU A 62 14.55 -5.01 -7.75
C LEU A 62 15.69 -5.89 -7.25
N VAL A 63 15.87 -7.05 -7.87
CA VAL A 63 16.84 -8.06 -7.46
C VAL A 63 18.03 -8.02 -8.40
N PHE A 64 19.17 -7.59 -7.88
CA PHE A 64 20.46 -7.70 -8.54
C PHE A 64 20.91 -9.17 -8.45
N HIS A 65 20.71 -9.91 -9.53
CA HIS A 65 21.01 -11.34 -9.57
C HIS A 65 22.52 -11.60 -9.66
N ASN A 66 22.99 -12.59 -8.89
CA ASN A 66 24.40 -12.98 -8.86
C ASN A 66 25.35 -11.81 -8.53
N ALA A 67 24.90 -10.91 -7.65
CA ALA A 67 25.56 -9.67 -7.36
C ALA A 67 26.77 -9.82 -6.41
N THR A 68 27.78 -9.00 -6.63
CA THR A 68 28.91 -8.77 -5.72
C THR A 68 28.95 -7.29 -5.34
N MET A 69 29.13 -7.00 -4.05
CA MET A 69 29.16 -5.65 -3.53
C MET A 69 30.54 -5.29 -2.99
N THR A 70 31.04 -4.11 -3.33
CA THR A 70 32.26 -3.53 -2.78
C THR A 70 32.02 -2.11 -2.29
N GLY A 71 32.91 -1.58 -1.45
CA GLY A 71 32.75 -0.27 -0.82
C GLY A 71 31.95 -0.31 0.48
N GLU A 72 31.42 0.84 0.89
CA GLU A 72 30.72 1.03 2.16
C GLU A 72 29.27 1.48 1.91
N TYR A 73 28.32 0.60 2.21
CA TYR A 73 26.89 0.91 2.16
C TYR A 73 26.41 1.48 3.49
N GLN A 74 25.83 2.68 3.44
CA GLN A 74 25.24 3.34 4.59
C GLN A 74 23.72 3.15 4.58
N LYS A 75 23.24 2.22 5.41
CA LYS A 75 21.81 1.90 5.49
C LYS A 75 20.93 3.07 5.94
N GLU A 76 21.42 3.88 6.87
CA GLU A 76 20.67 5.00 7.48
C GLU A 76 20.97 6.35 6.81
N TYR A 77 21.48 6.34 5.57
CA TYR A 77 21.76 7.58 4.84
C TYR A 77 20.47 8.18 4.27
N GLU A 78 20.20 9.45 4.62
CA GLU A 78 18.99 10.19 4.22
C GLU A 78 19.30 11.37 3.27
N GLY A 79 20.51 11.44 2.70
CA GLY A 79 20.93 12.52 1.80
C GLY A 79 20.74 12.22 0.32
N GLU A 80 21.11 13.18 -0.53
CA GLU A 80 21.13 13.00 -1.99
C GLU A 80 22.10 11.87 -2.38
N ILE A 81 21.71 11.07 -3.38
CA ILE A 81 22.56 10.03 -3.96
C ILE A 81 22.96 10.39 -5.39
N LEU A 82 24.15 9.96 -5.77
CA LEU A 82 24.58 10.00 -7.17
C LEU A 82 24.85 8.58 -7.62
N ALA A 83 24.21 8.16 -8.69
CA ALA A 83 24.37 6.82 -9.21
C ALA A 83 24.70 6.81 -10.70
N VAL A 84 25.52 5.84 -11.09
CA VAL A 84 25.91 5.60 -12.49
C VAL A 84 25.78 4.12 -12.76
N LEU A 85 25.08 3.78 -13.85
CA LEU A 85 24.93 2.42 -14.34
C LEU A 85 25.72 2.26 -15.65
N ASP A 86 26.57 1.23 -15.70
CA ASP A 86 27.35 0.86 -16.88
C ASP A 86 27.24 -0.65 -17.12
N LYS A 87 27.51 -1.10 -18.35
CA LYS A 87 27.58 -2.51 -18.71
C LYS A 87 28.99 -2.83 -19.22
N LYS A 88 29.70 -3.70 -18.51
CA LYS A 88 31.05 -4.14 -18.88
C LYS A 88 31.03 -5.63 -19.20
N GLU A 89 31.34 -5.94 -20.46
CA GLU A 89 31.29 -7.31 -20.98
C GLU A 89 29.89 -7.94 -20.79
N GLU A 90 29.78 -8.99 -19.97
CA GLU A 90 28.53 -9.68 -19.67
C GLU A 90 27.89 -9.24 -18.33
N GLN A 91 28.44 -8.23 -17.65
CA GLN A 91 28.01 -7.83 -16.31
C GLN A 91 27.66 -6.33 -16.22
N TYR A 92 26.63 -6.00 -15.45
CA TYR A 92 26.27 -4.64 -15.10
C TYR A 92 27.05 -4.15 -13.86
N VAL A 93 27.36 -2.86 -13.85
CA VAL A 93 28.03 -2.19 -12.74
C VAL A 93 27.21 -0.96 -12.34
N LEU A 94 26.65 -0.97 -11.13
CA LEU A 94 25.98 0.17 -10.53
C LEU A 94 26.88 0.75 -9.44
N VAL A 95 27.32 2.00 -9.62
CA VAL A 95 28.07 2.75 -8.61
C VAL A 95 27.10 3.75 -7.98
N VAL A 96 27.00 3.76 -6.64
CA VAL A 96 26.14 4.68 -5.88
C VAL A 96 26.98 5.41 -4.83
N HIS A 97 26.92 6.73 -4.85
CA HIS A 97 27.50 7.62 -3.85
C HIS A 97 26.44 7.99 -2.81
N GLN A 98 26.76 7.77 -1.54
CA GLN A 98 26.00 8.18 -0.37
C GLN A 98 26.86 9.18 0.41
N GLY A 99 26.84 10.45 -0.01
CA GLY A 99 27.76 11.47 0.49
C GLY A 99 29.21 11.15 0.13
N ASP A 100 30.08 11.03 1.13
CA ASP A 100 31.49 10.65 0.96
C ASP A 100 31.68 9.13 0.79
N SER A 101 30.64 8.34 1.04
CA SER A 101 30.67 6.88 0.91
C SER A 101 30.32 6.44 -0.51
N VAL A 102 30.96 5.37 -0.98
CA VAL A 102 30.67 4.78 -2.29
C VAL A 102 30.43 3.29 -2.11
N VAL A 103 29.35 2.81 -2.71
CA VAL A 103 29.04 1.40 -2.86
C VAL A 103 28.94 1.05 -4.33
N THR A 104 29.55 -0.07 -4.72
CA THR A 104 29.51 -0.58 -6.10
C THR A 104 28.92 -1.97 -6.11
N LEU A 105 27.93 -2.19 -6.97
CA LEU A 105 27.30 -3.47 -7.25
C LEU A 105 27.70 -3.95 -8.64
N PHE A 106 28.26 -5.15 -8.71
CA PHE A 106 28.49 -5.90 -9.95
C PHE A 106 27.44 -7.00 -10.02
N PHE A 107 26.66 -7.11 -11.09
CA PHE A 107 25.57 -8.08 -11.17
C PHE A 107 25.26 -8.47 -12.61
N ASP A 108 24.74 -9.69 -12.81
CA ASP A 108 24.58 -10.24 -14.16
C ASP A 108 23.29 -9.74 -14.81
N THR A 109 22.23 -9.60 -14.03
CA THR A 109 20.94 -9.09 -14.52
C THR A 109 20.11 -8.50 -13.38
N LEU A 110 19.13 -7.67 -13.75
CA LEU A 110 18.18 -7.05 -12.84
C LEU A 110 16.80 -7.67 -13.05
N LEU A 111 16.22 -8.23 -11.98
CA LEU A 111 14.91 -8.86 -11.99
C LEU A 111 13.95 -8.10 -11.08
N GLN A 112 12.64 -8.21 -11.30
CA GLN A 112 11.65 -7.75 -10.32
C GLN A 112 11.02 -8.95 -9.61
N LYS A 113 11.01 -8.90 -8.27
CA LYS A 113 10.31 -9.86 -7.41
C LYS A 113 9.14 -9.17 -6.73
N ASN A 114 7.92 -9.64 -6.98
CA ASN A 114 6.70 -9.09 -6.41
C ASN A 114 6.04 -10.08 -5.46
N ASN A 115 5.95 -9.74 -4.17
CA ASN A 115 5.15 -10.47 -3.19
C ASN A 115 3.82 -9.71 -2.98
N LEU A 116 2.70 -10.35 -3.30
CA LEU A 116 1.36 -9.75 -3.19
C LEU A 116 0.59 -10.36 -2.02
N TYR A 117 -0.04 -9.53 -1.19
CA TYR A 117 -0.66 -9.95 0.06
C TYR A 117 -2.13 -9.54 0.18
N ASN A 118 -2.86 -10.26 1.03
CA ASN A 118 -4.25 -9.98 1.34
C ASN A 118 -4.39 -8.76 2.27
N TYR A 119 -4.63 -7.60 1.67
CA TYR A 119 -4.89 -6.33 2.34
C TYR A 119 -6.36 -6.12 2.78
N GLY A 120 -7.24 -7.10 2.52
CA GLY A 120 -8.70 -6.93 2.64
C GLY A 120 -9.19 -6.61 4.06
N ASP A 121 -8.45 -7.06 5.06
CA ASP A 121 -8.72 -6.83 6.48
C ASP A 121 -7.59 -6.06 7.18
N VAL A 122 -6.70 -5.43 6.41
CA VAL A 122 -5.57 -4.66 6.95
C VAL A 122 -5.95 -3.20 7.16
N GLY A 123 -5.40 -2.50 8.15
CA GLY A 123 -5.56 -1.06 8.28
C GLY A 123 -4.99 -0.48 9.56
N HIS A 124 -4.78 0.84 9.53
CA HIS A 124 -4.21 1.61 10.64
C HIS A 124 -5.20 2.63 11.21
N PHE A 125 -4.95 3.05 12.45
CA PHE A 125 -5.79 3.99 13.20
C PHE A 125 -5.02 5.23 13.66
N TRP A 126 -4.17 5.77 12.77
CA TRP A 126 -3.32 6.93 13.03
C TRP A 126 -4.13 8.21 13.25
N VAL A 127 -5.20 8.42 12.48
CA VAL A 127 -6.09 9.58 12.60
C VAL A 127 -7.43 9.15 13.22
N LYS A 128 -7.90 9.90 14.22
CA LYS A 128 -9.12 9.58 14.99
C LYS A 128 -10.41 10.01 14.29
N GLY A 129 -11.49 9.31 14.61
CA GLY A 129 -12.82 9.51 14.05
C GLY A 129 -12.99 8.73 12.75
N TYR A 130 -14.25 8.42 12.40
CA TYR A 130 -14.66 7.74 11.16
C TYR A 130 -13.68 6.67 10.66
N GLU A 131 -13.20 5.82 11.58
CA GLU A 131 -12.06 4.95 11.35
C GLU A 131 -12.31 4.01 10.17
N TYR A 132 -13.54 3.52 10.02
CA TYR A 132 -13.94 2.65 8.91
C TYR A 132 -13.81 3.30 7.52
N LEU A 133 -13.97 4.63 7.39
CA LEU A 133 -13.79 5.34 6.11
C LEU A 133 -12.32 5.66 5.85
N ARG A 134 -11.54 5.94 6.90
CA ARG A 134 -10.08 6.09 6.79
C ARG A 134 -9.40 4.77 6.44
N VAL A 135 -9.86 3.66 7.00
CA VAL A 135 -9.39 2.32 6.61
C VAL A 135 -9.70 2.03 5.14
N LEU A 136 -10.88 2.45 4.64
CA LEU A 136 -11.18 2.36 3.20
C LEU A 136 -10.23 3.23 2.38
N GLU A 137 -10.04 4.49 2.77
CA GLU A 137 -9.13 5.42 2.11
C GLU A 137 -7.71 4.87 2.03
N TYR A 138 -7.18 4.40 3.16
CA TYR A 138 -5.87 3.74 3.25
C TYR A 138 -5.75 2.56 2.28
N ARG A 139 -6.73 1.64 2.29
CA ARG A 139 -6.73 0.47 1.40
C ARG A 139 -6.76 0.86 -0.07
N LEU A 140 -7.51 1.91 -0.40
CA LEU A 140 -7.56 2.44 -1.77
C LEU A 140 -6.23 3.08 -2.17
N ALA A 141 -5.56 3.79 -1.26
CA ALA A 141 -4.24 4.39 -1.49
C ALA A 141 -3.18 3.31 -1.76
N ILE A 142 -3.02 2.32 -0.88
CA ILE A 142 -2.02 1.24 -1.10
C ILE A 142 -2.32 0.40 -2.36
N LEU A 143 -3.60 0.23 -2.68
CA LEU A 143 -4.02 -0.47 -3.90
C LEU A 143 -3.72 0.34 -5.15
N ARG A 144 -3.83 1.67 -5.06
CA ARG A 144 -3.44 2.58 -6.14
C ARG A 144 -1.95 2.47 -6.41
N ASP A 145 -1.11 2.54 -5.37
CA ASP A 145 0.34 2.42 -5.54
C ASP A 145 0.70 1.09 -6.22
N LYS A 146 0.08 -0.01 -5.77
CA LYS A 146 0.20 -1.32 -6.41
C LYS A 146 -0.16 -1.29 -7.90
N CYS A 147 -1.19 -0.54 -8.31
CA CYS A 147 -1.64 -0.48 -9.70
C CYS A 147 -0.83 0.49 -10.57
N ASP A 148 -0.24 1.53 -9.98
CA ASP A 148 0.52 2.55 -10.71
C ASP A 148 1.98 2.12 -10.91
N TYR A 149 2.60 1.50 -9.91
CA TYR A 149 4.04 1.21 -9.91
C TYR A 149 4.40 -0.21 -10.39
N LEU A 150 3.45 -1.15 -10.41
CA LEU A 150 3.71 -2.53 -10.82
C LEU A 150 3.05 -2.87 -12.16
N ASP A 151 3.51 -3.98 -12.74
CA ASP A 151 2.97 -4.51 -13.98
C ASP A 151 1.47 -4.83 -13.88
N GLU A 152 0.76 -4.77 -15.01
CA GLU A 152 -0.67 -5.06 -15.07
C GLU A 152 -1.03 -6.46 -14.55
N SER A 153 -0.09 -7.42 -14.66
CA SER A 153 -0.21 -8.78 -14.14
C SER A 153 -0.32 -8.86 -12.61
N CYS A 154 0.15 -7.84 -11.89
CA CYS A 154 0.12 -7.78 -10.43
C CYS A 154 -1.24 -7.36 -9.87
N SER A 155 -2.13 -6.82 -10.71
CA SER A 155 -3.46 -6.38 -10.30
C SER A 155 -4.56 -7.03 -11.13
N THR A 156 -5.72 -7.23 -10.51
CA THR A 156 -6.92 -7.65 -11.26
C THR A 156 -7.65 -6.47 -11.89
N PRO A 157 -8.51 -6.70 -12.90
CA PRO A 157 -9.36 -5.64 -13.43
C PRO A 157 -10.23 -4.96 -12.36
N GLU A 158 -10.77 -5.70 -11.38
CA GLU A 158 -11.57 -5.10 -10.31
C GLU A 158 -10.70 -4.28 -9.34
N GLU A 159 -9.47 -4.70 -9.06
CA GLU A 159 -8.52 -3.90 -8.28
C GLU A 159 -8.21 -2.57 -8.95
N ARG A 160 -7.93 -2.55 -10.26
CA ARG A 160 -7.71 -1.30 -11.01
C ARG A 160 -8.93 -0.39 -11.00
N ARG A 161 -10.14 -0.97 -11.04
CA ARG A 161 -11.39 -0.21 -10.89
C ARG A 161 -11.50 0.40 -9.50
N LEU A 162 -11.31 -0.39 -8.45
CA LEU A 162 -11.35 0.08 -7.06
C LEU A 162 -10.27 1.14 -6.80
N ALA A 163 -9.04 0.93 -7.26
CA ALA A 163 -7.94 1.88 -7.16
C ALA A 163 -8.29 3.26 -7.72
N SER A 164 -9.15 3.35 -8.74
CA SER A 164 -9.59 4.65 -9.27
C SER A 164 -10.37 5.51 -8.27
N LEU A 165 -10.89 4.94 -7.18
CA LEU A 165 -11.64 5.68 -6.16
C LEU A 165 -10.76 6.63 -5.32
N VAL A 166 -9.44 6.53 -5.40
CA VAL A 166 -8.54 7.58 -4.88
C VAL A 166 -8.78 8.93 -5.58
N GLU A 167 -9.28 8.89 -6.82
CA GLU A 167 -9.73 10.04 -7.59
C GLU A 167 -11.20 10.41 -7.29
N PHE A 168 -11.76 9.95 -6.17
CA PHE A 168 -13.06 10.37 -5.66
C PHE A 168 -12.86 11.18 -4.36
N PRO A 169 -12.82 12.53 -4.45
CA PRO A 169 -12.55 13.42 -3.31
C PRO A 169 -13.38 13.15 -2.04
N PRO A 170 -14.66 12.73 -2.13
CA PRO A 170 -15.42 12.39 -0.93
C PRO A 170 -14.96 11.15 -0.17
N LEU A 171 -14.07 10.31 -0.73
CA LEU A 171 -13.54 9.09 -0.12
C LEU A 171 -12.00 9.04 -0.05
N ASN A 172 -11.29 10.07 -0.54
CA ASN A 172 -9.83 10.14 -0.50
C ASN A 172 -9.32 11.02 0.67
N TYR A 173 -8.00 11.22 0.73
CA TYR A 173 -7.35 12.00 1.79
C TYR A 173 -7.88 13.44 1.96
N CYS A 174 -8.56 14.04 0.96
CA CYS A 174 -9.17 15.36 1.10
C CYS A 174 -10.26 15.40 2.18
N CYS A 175 -10.97 14.30 2.37
CA CYS A 175 -12.06 14.19 3.35
C CYS A 175 -11.75 13.20 4.47
N TYR A 176 -10.98 12.14 4.17
CA TYR A 176 -10.63 11.07 5.10
C TYR A 176 -9.15 10.73 5.07
N PRO A 177 -8.26 11.65 5.43
CA PRO A 177 -6.85 11.32 5.52
C PRO A 177 -6.65 10.20 6.55
N ALA A 178 -6.14 9.04 6.09
CA ALA A 178 -5.79 7.93 6.98
C ALA A 178 -4.45 8.14 7.67
N VAL A 179 -3.55 8.90 7.05
CA VAL A 179 -2.22 9.26 7.56
C VAL A 179 -2.19 10.70 8.09
N PRO A 180 -1.26 11.01 9.02
CA PRO A 180 -0.89 12.39 9.35
C PRO A 180 -0.48 13.19 8.12
N GLU A 181 -0.73 14.50 8.14
CA GLU A 181 -0.50 15.42 7.00
C GLU A 181 0.92 15.33 6.41
N LYS A 182 1.94 15.17 7.27
CA LYS A 182 3.34 15.04 6.84
C LYS A 182 3.65 13.81 5.97
N TYR A 183 2.74 12.83 5.91
CA TYR A 183 2.87 11.62 5.09
C TYR A 183 1.90 11.61 3.90
N ILE A 184 1.11 12.67 3.71
CA ILE A 184 0.23 12.77 2.54
C ILE A 184 1.07 13.17 1.35
N VAL A 185 1.06 12.34 0.29
CA VAL A 185 1.62 12.70 -1.00
C VAL A 185 0.64 13.66 -1.72
N PRO A 186 1.02 14.92 -1.97
CA PRO A 186 0.15 15.89 -2.64
C PRO A 186 -0.21 15.44 -4.05
N ARG A 187 -1.40 15.78 -4.51
CA ARG A 187 -1.83 15.59 -5.90
C ARG A 187 -2.08 16.94 -6.53
N GLU A 188 -1.96 17.02 -7.85
CA GLU A 188 -2.20 18.25 -8.59
C GLU A 188 -3.65 18.74 -8.43
N ASN A 189 -4.64 17.86 -8.62
CA ASN A 189 -6.07 18.20 -8.61
C ASN A 189 -6.89 17.34 -7.65
N PRO A 190 -6.62 17.39 -6.33
CA PRO A 190 -7.13 16.41 -5.37
C PRO A 190 -8.63 16.55 -5.07
N TRP A 191 -9.23 17.68 -5.46
CA TRP A 191 -10.67 17.97 -5.33
C TRP A 191 -11.46 17.71 -6.62
N GLN A 192 -10.79 17.38 -7.73
CA GLN A 192 -11.45 17.11 -8.99
C GLN A 192 -11.64 15.60 -9.16
N PRO A 193 -12.88 15.11 -9.21
CA PRO A 193 -13.14 13.70 -9.41
C PRO A 193 -12.92 13.28 -10.86
N THR A 194 -12.37 12.08 -11.08
CA THR A 194 -12.34 11.49 -12.43
C THR A 194 -13.67 10.85 -12.80
N GLU A 195 -13.93 10.74 -14.11
CA GLU A 195 -15.15 10.07 -14.59
C GLU A 195 -15.20 8.59 -14.18
N LYS A 196 -14.06 7.89 -14.21
CA LYS A 196 -13.95 6.49 -13.77
C LYS A 196 -14.39 6.33 -12.32
N ALA A 197 -13.90 7.20 -11.44
CA ALA A 197 -14.20 7.14 -10.01
C ALA A 197 -15.68 7.44 -9.71
N ILE A 198 -16.26 8.48 -10.33
CA ILE A 198 -17.70 8.80 -10.14
C ILE A 198 -18.58 7.68 -10.69
N ASN A 199 -18.27 7.15 -11.87
CA ASN A 199 -19.07 6.09 -12.48
C ASN A 199 -19.07 4.82 -11.61
N LEU A 200 -17.94 4.48 -11.01
CA LEU A 200 -17.86 3.37 -10.05
C LEU A 200 -18.69 3.65 -8.79
N MET A 201 -18.62 4.86 -8.22
CA MET A 201 -19.47 5.22 -7.08
C MET A 201 -20.97 5.20 -7.43
N LEU A 202 -21.34 5.59 -8.66
CA LEU A 202 -22.72 5.49 -9.15
C LEU A 202 -23.18 4.03 -9.28
N GLU A 203 -22.32 3.13 -9.77
CA GLU A 203 -22.59 1.69 -9.79
C GLU A 203 -22.82 1.15 -8.38
N ILE A 204 -21.94 1.47 -7.44
CA ILE A 204 -22.05 1.02 -6.05
C ILE A 204 -23.31 1.58 -5.39
N ALA A 205 -23.67 2.84 -5.66
CA ALA A 205 -24.90 3.43 -5.14
C ALA A 205 -26.16 2.75 -5.74
N LYS A 206 -26.11 2.29 -7.00
CA LYS A 206 -27.17 1.48 -7.61
C LYS A 206 -27.28 0.09 -6.99
N GLU A 207 -26.15 -0.58 -6.74
CA GLU A 207 -26.11 -1.86 -6.01
C GLU A 207 -26.63 -1.70 -4.57
N ALA A 208 -26.37 -0.55 -3.95
CA ALA A 208 -26.95 -0.20 -2.65
C ALA A 208 -28.45 0.11 -2.72
N GLU A 209 -29.02 0.31 -3.91
CA GLU A 209 -30.38 0.81 -4.14
C GLU A 209 -30.62 2.20 -3.50
N ASP A 210 -29.55 2.99 -3.34
CA ASP A 210 -29.58 4.28 -2.66
C ASP A 210 -29.96 5.41 -3.63
N LYS A 211 -31.27 5.55 -3.89
CA LYS A 211 -31.81 6.56 -4.81
C LYS A 211 -31.37 7.99 -4.47
N THR A 212 -31.20 8.30 -3.20
CA THR A 212 -30.77 9.62 -2.74
C THR A 212 -29.31 9.88 -3.10
N PHE A 213 -28.42 8.92 -2.84
CA PHE A 213 -27.01 9.03 -3.15
C PHE A 213 -26.75 9.00 -4.66
N ILE A 214 -27.52 8.23 -5.44
CA ILE A 214 -27.47 8.23 -6.91
C ILE A 214 -27.76 9.63 -7.47
N ARG A 215 -28.81 10.31 -6.98
CA ARG A 215 -29.13 11.69 -7.41
C ARG A 215 -28.00 12.65 -7.05
N LEU A 216 -27.45 12.53 -5.85
CA LEU A 216 -26.34 13.35 -5.37
C LEU A 216 -25.08 13.19 -6.25
N LEU A 217 -24.68 11.95 -6.53
CA LEU A 217 -23.55 11.65 -7.41
C LEU A 217 -23.79 12.10 -8.86
N SER A 218 -25.03 11.99 -9.35
CA SER A 218 -25.37 12.44 -10.71
C SER A 218 -25.24 13.96 -10.87
N TYR A 219 -25.57 14.72 -9.81
CA TYR A 219 -25.33 16.16 -9.76
C TYR A 219 -23.83 16.45 -9.67
N TYR A 220 -23.13 15.77 -8.76
CA TYR A 220 -21.69 15.93 -8.54
C TYR A 220 -20.86 15.66 -9.81
N LYS A 221 -21.28 14.70 -10.65
CA LYS A 221 -20.66 14.44 -11.96
C LYS A 221 -20.66 15.67 -12.88
N LYS A 222 -21.70 16.49 -12.82
CA LYS A 222 -21.87 17.66 -13.68
C LYS A 222 -21.21 18.91 -13.09
N ASN A 223 -21.27 19.05 -11.76
CA ASN A 223 -20.78 20.23 -11.06
C ASN A 223 -20.11 19.80 -9.74
N SER A 224 -18.84 19.42 -9.83
CA SER A 224 -18.04 19.07 -8.67
C SER A 224 -17.46 20.33 -8.03
N SER A 225 -17.49 20.38 -6.70
CA SER A 225 -16.89 21.46 -5.93
C SER A 225 -16.40 20.92 -4.60
N THR A 226 -15.42 21.57 -3.98
CA THR A 226 -14.91 21.23 -2.65
C THR A 226 -16.03 21.13 -1.60
N MET A 227 -17.00 22.05 -1.63
CA MET A 227 -18.14 22.04 -0.70
C MET A 227 -19.02 20.81 -0.94
N MET A 228 -19.32 20.49 -2.19
CA MET A 228 -20.09 19.30 -2.53
C MET A 228 -19.35 18.01 -2.17
N SER A 229 -18.03 17.97 -2.37
CA SER A 229 -17.20 16.83 -1.98
C SER A 229 -17.30 16.56 -0.49
N ARG A 230 -17.13 17.60 0.34
CA ARG A 230 -17.28 17.51 1.81
C ARG A 230 -18.69 17.09 2.21
N TRP A 231 -19.71 17.56 1.50
CA TRP A 231 -21.09 17.18 1.77
C TRP A 231 -21.35 15.70 1.46
N ILE A 232 -20.89 15.21 0.31
CA ILE A 232 -20.98 13.79 -0.05
C ILE A 232 -20.20 12.93 0.94
N ALA A 233 -19.02 13.38 1.36
CA ALA A 233 -18.23 12.72 2.38
C ALA A 233 -19.07 12.58 3.65
N TYR A 234 -19.61 13.69 4.19
CA TYR A 234 -20.49 13.64 5.35
C TYR A 234 -21.66 12.65 5.18
N MET A 235 -22.26 12.59 3.98
CA MET A 235 -23.34 11.65 3.70
C MET A 235 -22.91 10.18 3.83
N LEU A 236 -21.67 9.81 3.50
CA LEU A 236 -21.13 8.47 3.71
C LEU A 236 -21.12 8.04 5.21
N HIS A 237 -21.20 8.98 6.15
CA HIS A 237 -21.35 8.65 7.58
C HIS A 237 -22.76 8.34 8.03
N ARG A 238 -23.75 8.80 7.27
CA ARG A 238 -25.14 8.71 7.69
C ARG A 238 -25.60 7.27 7.64
N LYS A 239 -26.40 6.91 8.65
CA LYS A 239 -26.98 5.57 8.76
C LYS A 239 -27.67 5.12 7.46
N ASN A 240 -28.32 6.06 6.78
CA ASN A 240 -29.06 5.82 5.56
C ASN A 240 -28.18 5.39 4.37
N HIS A 241 -26.90 5.75 4.36
CA HIS A 241 -25.98 5.52 3.23
C HIS A 241 -24.93 4.44 3.51
N ILE A 242 -24.97 3.80 4.69
CA ILE A 242 -23.93 2.86 5.11
C ILE A 242 -23.81 1.62 4.21
N LYS A 243 -24.88 1.26 3.48
CA LYS A 243 -24.86 0.13 2.54
C LYS A 243 -23.79 0.33 1.46
N ILE A 244 -23.53 1.58 1.05
CA ILE A 244 -22.46 1.95 0.10
C ILE A 244 -21.09 1.57 0.67
N VAL A 245 -20.80 1.99 1.91
CA VAL A 245 -19.55 1.69 2.61
C VAL A 245 -19.37 0.17 2.79
N ASN A 246 -20.43 -0.55 3.15
CA ASN A 246 -20.39 -2.00 3.29
C ASN A 246 -20.08 -2.71 1.95
N ILE A 247 -20.65 -2.24 0.83
CA ILE A 247 -20.38 -2.79 -0.50
C ILE A 247 -18.92 -2.53 -0.89
N LEU A 248 -18.43 -1.30 -0.71
CA LEU A 248 -17.02 -0.94 -0.95
C LEU A 248 -16.07 -1.86 -0.16
N THR A 249 -16.32 -2.01 1.13
CA THR A 249 -15.51 -2.86 2.02
C THR A 249 -15.50 -4.30 1.53
N LYS A 250 -16.66 -4.86 1.19
CA LYS A 250 -16.78 -6.25 0.69
C LYS A 250 -16.11 -6.44 -0.66
N ARG A 251 -16.18 -5.46 -1.57
CA ARG A 251 -15.51 -5.52 -2.87
C ARG A 251 -13.99 -5.53 -2.70
N LEU A 252 -13.44 -4.67 -1.84
CA LEU A 252 -12.01 -4.68 -1.50
C LEU A 252 -11.58 -6.01 -0.85
N GLN A 253 -12.33 -6.51 0.13
CA GLN A 253 -12.06 -7.82 0.75
C GLN A 253 -12.07 -8.95 -0.27
N LYS A 254 -13.06 -8.95 -1.17
CA LYS A 254 -13.15 -9.96 -2.23
C LYS A 254 -11.99 -9.86 -3.22
N ALA A 255 -11.64 -8.64 -3.65
CA ALA A 255 -10.50 -8.40 -4.53
C ALA A 255 -9.18 -8.87 -3.91
N ALA A 256 -8.99 -8.61 -2.61
CA ALA A 256 -7.79 -9.01 -1.87
C ALA A 256 -7.71 -10.51 -1.55
N SER A 257 -8.86 -11.22 -1.49
CA SER A 257 -8.94 -12.60 -1.02
C SER A 257 -8.21 -13.64 -1.89
N ILE A 258 -7.82 -13.27 -3.11
CA ILE A 258 -7.03 -14.13 -3.99
C ILE A 258 -5.55 -14.22 -3.56
N TYR A 259 -5.10 -13.27 -2.75
CA TYR A 259 -3.72 -13.20 -2.28
C TYR A 259 -3.55 -13.94 -0.95
N PRO A 260 -2.36 -14.49 -0.69
CA PRO A 260 -2.06 -15.11 0.60
C PRO A 260 -1.99 -14.06 1.71
N ASN A 261 -2.19 -14.51 2.95
CA ASN A 261 -1.77 -13.74 4.12
C ASN A 261 -0.25 -13.81 4.27
N ARG A 262 0.36 -12.78 4.88
CA ARG A 262 1.78 -12.82 5.25
C ARG A 262 2.06 -13.99 6.20
N SER A 263 3.24 -14.62 6.05
CA SER A 263 3.76 -15.63 6.96
C SER A 263 5.04 -15.10 7.59
N PHE A 264 5.13 -15.22 8.91
CA PHE A 264 6.25 -14.72 9.73
C PHE A 264 7.05 -15.87 10.34
N GLY A 265 6.95 -17.05 9.71
CA GLY A 265 7.52 -18.31 10.18
C GLY A 265 6.60 -19.02 11.17
N THR A 266 6.67 -20.36 11.16
CA THR A 266 5.73 -21.26 11.85
C THR A 266 5.45 -20.88 13.30
N LYS A 267 6.47 -20.48 14.07
CA LYS A 267 6.30 -20.12 15.49
C LYS A 267 5.46 -18.84 15.67
N ASN A 268 5.67 -17.83 14.84
CA ASN A 268 4.93 -16.57 14.92
C ASN A 268 3.53 -16.76 14.34
N ASP A 269 3.40 -17.51 13.26
CA ASP A 269 2.10 -17.82 12.64
C ASP A 269 1.18 -18.53 13.65
N ILE A 270 1.71 -19.47 14.44
CA ILE A 270 0.94 -20.12 15.51
C ILE A 270 0.46 -19.10 16.57
N LYS A 271 1.29 -18.11 16.93
CA LYS A 271 0.90 -17.06 17.88
C LYS A 271 -0.19 -16.17 17.28
N ILE A 272 -0.02 -15.73 16.04
CA ILE A 272 -0.98 -14.90 15.30
C ILE A 272 -2.33 -15.61 15.21
N GLN A 273 -2.33 -16.91 14.87
CA GLN A 273 -3.56 -17.72 14.80
C GLN A 273 -4.29 -17.78 16.15
N LYS A 274 -3.57 -17.88 17.28
CA LYS A 274 -4.20 -17.84 18.61
C LYS A 274 -4.87 -16.49 18.90
N ILE A 275 -4.22 -15.38 18.52
CA ILE A 275 -4.79 -14.03 18.71
C ILE A 275 -6.01 -13.85 17.78
N LEU A 276 -5.95 -14.32 16.53
CA LEU A 276 -7.09 -14.31 15.61
C LEU A 276 -8.28 -15.10 16.16
N GLN A 277 -8.05 -16.29 16.72
CA GLN A 277 -9.11 -17.08 17.36
C GLN A 277 -9.75 -16.33 18.55
N LYS A 278 -8.95 -15.63 19.36
CA LYS A 278 -9.43 -14.77 20.45
C LYS A 278 -10.26 -13.60 19.91
N ALA A 279 -9.81 -12.96 18.83
CA ALA A 279 -10.52 -11.88 18.16
C ALA A 279 -11.86 -12.35 17.56
N GLU A 280 -11.91 -13.52 16.93
CA GLU A 280 -13.14 -14.09 16.39
C GLU A 280 -14.13 -14.47 17.49
N LYS A 281 -13.65 -15.06 18.60
CA LYS A 281 -14.50 -15.28 19.77
C LYS A 281 -15.08 -13.97 20.30
N ARG A 282 -14.25 -12.93 20.42
CA ARG A 282 -14.67 -11.60 20.87
C ARG A 282 -15.70 -10.97 19.93
N LYS A 283 -15.52 -11.10 18.61
CA LYS A 283 -16.47 -10.64 17.60
C LYS A 283 -17.80 -11.38 17.70
N GLN A 284 -17.78 -12.68 17.99
CA GLN A 284 -18.99 -13.47 18.20
C GLN A 284 -19.74 -13.06 19.49
N GLU A 285 -19.03 -12.83 20.60
CA GLU A 285 -19.62 -12.29 21.84
C GLU A 285 -20.29 -10.92 21.61
N LEU A 286 -19.63 -10.04 20.85
CA LEU A 286 -20.18 -8.73 20.49
C LEU A 286 -21.44 -8.87 19.61
N LYS A 287 -21.43 -9.80 18.65
CA LYS A 287 -22.59 -10.10 17.82
C LYS A 287 -23.78 -10.60 18.65
N GLU A 288 -23.54 -11.47 19.64
CA GLU A 288 -24.57 -11.92 20.59
C GLU A 288 -25.12 -10.78 21.45
N ALA A 289 -24.27 -9.81 21.79
CA ALA A 289 -24.67 -8.56 22.44
C ALA A 289 -25.33 -7.53 21.49
N GLY A 290 -25.57 -7.88 20.21
CA GLY A 290 -26.18 -7.00 19.21
C GLY A 290 -25.25 -5.91 18.67
N ILE A 291 -23.94 -6.01 18.93
CA ILE A 291 -22.92 -5.06 18.48
C ILE A 291 -22.25 -5.61 17.22
N LYS A 292 -22.38 -4.91 16.09
CA LYS A 292 -21.59 -5.21 14.88
C LYS A 292 -20.12 -4.89 15.15
N ALA A 293 -19.23 -5.79 14.75
CA ALA A 293 -17.79 -5.59 14.84
C ALA A 293 -17.06 -6.22 13.66
N ASP A 294 -15.98 -5.57 13.21
CA ASP A 294 -15.06 -6.07 12.19
C ASP A 294 -13.67 -6.28 12.81
N ILE A 295 -12.93 -7.27 12.30
CA ILE A 295 -11.54 -7.54 12.72
C ILE A 295 -10.62 -6.84 11.73
N ILE A 296 -9.65 -6.09 12.25
CA ILE A 296 -8.65 -5.37 11.45
C ILE A 296 -7.26 -5.80 11.92
N ARG A 297 -6.37 -6.03 10.97
CA ARG A 297 -4.98 -6.46 11.20
C ARG A 297 -4.03 -5.32 10.87
N GLU A 298 -2.98 -5.19 11.65
CA GLU A 298 -1.82 -4.34 11.36
C GLU A 298 -0.61 -5.26 11.38
N GLU A 299 0.06 -5.40 10.24
CA GLU A 299 1.04 -6.46 9.99
C GLU A 299 2.41 -5.82 9.70
N PRO A 300 3.52 -6.33 10.28
CA PRO A 300 4.85 -5.91 9.87
C PRO A 300 5.16 -6.43 8.46
N PHE A 301 6.20 -5.85 7.85
CA PHE A 301 6.77 -6.37 6.61
C PHE A 301 7.54 -7.68 6.84
N VAL A 302 7.54 -8.55 5.84
CA VAL A 302 8.19 -9.88 5.92
C VAL A 302 9.68 -9.78 5.62
N GLU A 303 10.03 -9.15 4.50
CA GLU A 303 11.40 -9.15 3.97
C GLU A 303 12.24 -7.99 4.56
N ALA A 304 11.68 -6.77 4.61
CA ALA A 304 12.32 -5.65 5.31
C ALA A 304 11.72 -5.49 6.72
N LYS A 305 12.13 -6.38 7.63
CA LYS A 305 11.64 -6.41 9.02
C LYS A 305 11.71 -5.01 9.64
N ASP A 306 10.54 -4.44 9.89
CA ASP A 306 10.38 -3.16 10.54
C ASP A 306 10.22 -3.32 12.06
N SER A 307 10.07 -2.19 12.76
CA SER A 307 9.78 -2.20 14.20
C SER A 307 8.31 -2.51 14.52
N VAL A 308 7.45 -2.67 13.51
CA VAL A 308 6.02 -2.85 13.71
C VAL A 308 5.78 -4.24 14.28
N GLN A 309 4.84 -4.32 15.22
CA GLN A 309 4.41 -5.60 15.75
C GLN A 309 3.07 -5.96 15.15
N TYR A 310 2.85 -7.26 14.94
CA TYR A 310 1.57 -7.77 14.50
C TYR A 310 0.50 -7.45 15.54
N LYS A 311 -0.52 -6.68 15.16
CA LYS A 311 -1.64 -6.29 16.02
C LYS A 311 -2.97 -6.66 15.40
N ILE A 312 -3.92 -6.99 16.26
CA ILE A 312 -5.30 -7.27 15.87
C ILE A 312 -6.22 -6.34 16.63
N TYR A 313 -7.11 -5.70 15.91
CA TYR A 313 -8.10 -4.78 16.43
C TYR A 313 -9.52 -5.27 16.15
N ILE A 314 -10.42 -5.02 17.09
CA ILE A 314 -11.85 -5.11 16.91
C ILE A 314 -12.41 -3.70 16.71
N MET A 315 -12.90 -3.43 15.52
CA MET A 315 -13.61 -2.20 15.19
C MET A 315 -15.09 -2.36 15.51
N LYS A 316 -15.52 -1.85 16.67
CA LYS A 316 -16.92 -1.95 17.15
C LYS A 316 -17.75 -0.81 16.59
N TRP A 317 -18.87 -1.13 15.96
CA TRP A 317 -19.79 -0.15 15.40
C TRP A 317 -20.77 0.35 16.46
N LYS A 318 -21.01 1.66 16.45
CA LYS A 318 -22.04 2.33 17.26
C LYS A 318 -22.81 3.31 16.38
N THR A 319 -24.11 3.43 16.63
CA THR A 319 -24.94 4.47 16.00
C THR A 319 -25.25 5.56 17.02
N GLN A 320 -25.05 6.83 16.65
CA GLN A 320 -25.35 7.98 17.50
C GLN A 320 -25.83 9.14 16.62
N HIS A 321 -26.98 9.74 16.96
CA HIS A 321 -27.59 10.85 16.21
C HIS A 321 -27.73 10.62 14.69
N GLY A 322 -27.98 9.36 14.28
CA GLY A 322 -28.11 8.99 12.86
C GLY A 322 -26.79 8.83 12.10
N ASN A 323 -25.65 8.94 12.78
CA ASN A 323 -24.31 8.69 12.24
C ASN A 323 -23.75 7.36 12.76
N TYR A 324 -22.87 6.74 11.98
CA TYR A 324 -22.04 5.65 12.45
C TYR A 324 -20.73 6.17 13.06
N HIS A 325 -20.36 5.57 14.18
CA HIS A 325 -19.10 5.76 14.87
C HIS A 325 -18.48 4.40 15.14
N THR A 326 -17.17 4.40 15.32
CA THR A 326 -16.40 3.20 15.61
C THR A 326 -15.59 3.37 16.89
N LYS A 327 -15.47 2.29 17.66
CA LYS A 327 -14.56 2.21 18.80
C LYS A 327 -13.59 1.06 18.57
N ILE A 328 -12.30 1.37 18.61
CA ILE A 328 -11.23 0.40 18.40
C ILE A 328 -10.88 -0.25 19.73
N GLU A 329 -10.77 -1.57 19.74
CA GLU A 329 -10.31 -2.40 20.86
C GLU A 329 -9.15 -3.26 20.35
N GLU A 330 -7.96 -3.11 20.92
CA GLU A 330 -6.80 -3.94 20.58
C GLU A 330 -6.90 -5.28 21.33
N ILE A 331 -6.64 -6.38 20.62
CA ILE A 331 -6.58 -7.73 21.17
C ILE A 331 -5.12 -8.09 21.39
N THR A 332 -4.70 -8.00 22.64
CA THR A 332 -3.37 -8.46 23.07
C THR A 332 -3.40 -9.94 23.44
N ILE A 333 -2.23 -10.57 23.52
CA ILE A 333 -2.05 -11.96 23.97
C ILE A 333 -2.63 -12.13 25.38
#